data_AF-A0A935BMF3-F1
#
_entry.id   AF-A0A935BMF3-F1
#
_cell.length_a   1.000
_cell.length_b   1.000
_cell.length_c   1.000
_cell.angle_alpha   90.00
_cell.angle_beta   90.00
_cell.angle_gamma   90.00
#
_symmetry.space_group_name_H-M   'P 1'
#
loop_
_entity.id
_entity.type
_entity.pdbx_description
1 polymer ?
#
loop_
_entity_poly.entity_id
_entity_poly.type
_entity_poly.pdbx_seq_one_letter_code
_entity_poly.pdbx_strand_id
1 'polypeptide(L)'
;MMLFIRLEKWLQAPWRVFFLYGLFTLLWAPALVMAPRFWAEDGNVYYLQARAVDAWDALLGMPLGYLSLPANLAGVISAKLPLLYAPYGGFFVSLAIQMGLLWVIMANRYFDGRPLWQGALALIPVVLVQSFETWLNAINSQFWLALAAALVLAAPGGTFTPGRHSVNGLVLILAGLSGPVSAFLAPLFVLRAIHERRWHWGLYALPVSIGALLVIFVAPSGGRVLSFPLDIFALSAAFQLFLNNFCIECARTVWAQAYELQPYADLFLLGVLLVYGGLFVRADRLGRWLLVASFLLLCLSFVGMLGKEGLLGVPTYSNSRYFFVPAALLFAAVLSGYAQGRRWLGGVLLLFVLNGLYFGAEYRVVGEKDGKHWKRSVRAYESGRESVVYFNRPLCAFVPDRKAGALSPPVLSAGTATELVFGVPENIPKDARNIYLFRFTEDEPHVFQKHMGEWQISQLFLTGVPALGHCYGGDIADPVRWAQIQNGQLYVDRSELGPLSGHSYLLGYGENMAAMLAHGSFMRFNGSELAARVPEVDEASDNAASAKRIFSPAEIDGIALDLCAGWGWNCGIPAADAFCKSMGFDFALSYDTRLDTPPTRIISTGELCQEATCDRIASVTCITGGPWGGGD
;
A
#
# COMPACT_ATOMS: atom_id res chain seq x y z
N MET A 1 20.56 36.08 -18.78
CA MET A 1 20.32 37.11 -17.74
C MET A 1 19.03 37.91 -17.96
N MET A 2 18.81 38.53 -19.13
CA MET A 2 17.56 39.29 -19.40
C MET A 2 16.26 38.46 -19.31
N LEU A 3 16.26 37.21 -19.80
CA LEU A 3 15.11 36.32 -19.71
C LEU A 3 14.74 36.01 -18.25
N PHE A 4 15.74 35.78 -17.42
CA PHE A 4 15.61 35.49 -15.98
C PHE A 4 15.00 36.69 -15.24
N ILE A 5 15.48 37.91 -15.52
CA ILE A 5 14.94 39.15 -14.92
C ILE A 5 13.49 39.41 -15.34
N ARG A 6 13.15 39.15 -16.61
CA ARG A 6 11.76 39.26 -17.11
C ARG A 6 10.84 38.25 -16.44
N LEU A 7 11.29 37.00 -16.31
CA LEU A 7 10.54 35.94 -15.64
C LEU A 7 10.31 36.25 -14.16
N GLU A 8 11.34 36.72 -13.45
CA GLU A 8 11.26 37.05 -12.03
C GLU A 8 10.27 38.20 -11.76
N LYS A 9 10.28 39.24 -12.61
CA LYS A 9 9.27 40.32 -12.56
C LYS A 9 7.86 39.80 -12.84
N TRP A 10 7.71 38.88 -13.79
CA TRP A 10 6.40 38.32 -14.13
C TRP A 10 5.85 37.43 -12.99
N LEU A 11 6.71 36.71 -12.27
CA LEU A 11 6.30 35.84 -11.15
C LEU A 11 6.04 36.57 -9.82
N GLN A 12 6.15 37.90 -9.76
CA GLN A 12 5.89 38.66 -8.54
C GLN A 12 4.43 38.57 -8.06
N ALA A 13 3.49 38.27 -8.96
CA ALA A 13 2.10 38.10 -8.60
C ALA A 13 1.86 36.68 -8.03
N PRO A 14 1.48 36.53 -6.74
CA PRO A 14 1.39 35.22 -6.09
C PRO A 14 0.44 34.23 -6.77
N TRP A 15 -0.65 34.73 -7.35
CA TRP A 15 -1.64 33.91 -8.07
C TRP A 15 -1.04 33.21 -9.31
N ARG A 16 0.00 33.78 -9.93
CA ARG A 16 0.68 33.15 -11.10
C ARG A 16 1.48 31.94 -10.66
N VAL A 17 2.23 32.07 -9.56
CA VAL A 17 2.98 30.95 -8.97
C VAL A 17 2.01 29.86 -8.54
N PHE A 18 0.88 30.24 -7.93
CA PHE A 18 -0.17 29.30 -7.54
C PHE A 18 -0.78 28.55 -8.73
N PHE A 19 -1.15 29.27 -9.79
CA PHE A 19 -1.69 28.67 -11.00
C PHE A 19 -0.68 27.73 -11.68
N LEU A 20 0.58 28.14 -11.81
CA LEU A 20 1.62 27.31 -12.41
C LEU A 20 1.92 26.06 -11.60
N TYR A 21 1.93 26.16 -10.26
CA TYR A 21 2.11 25.02 -9.38
C TYR A 21 0.96 24.04 -9.53
N GLY A 22 -0.29 24.51 -9.48
CA GLY A 22 -1.46 23.66 -9.69
C GLY A 22 -1.47 23.01 -11.08
N LEU A 23 -1.16 23.78 -12.13
CA LEU A 23 -1.05 23.25 -13.49
C LEU A 23 0.04 22.17 -13.59
N PHE A 24 1.22 22.42 -13.00
CA PHE A 24 2.29 21.44 -12.97
C PHE A 24 1.88 20.17 -12.20
N THR A 25 1.23 20.31 -11.04
CA THR A 25 0.73 19.16 -10.26
C THR A 25 -0.22 18.30 -11.09
N LEU A 26 -1.12 18.91 -11.86
CA LEU A 26 -2.07 18.20 -12.72
C LEU A 26 -1.40 17.56 -13.95
N LEU A 27 -0.43 18.24 -14.55
CA LEU A 27 0.31 17.76 -15.72
C LEU A 27 1.35 16.68 -15.38
N TRP A 28 1.80 16.61 -14.13
CA TRP A 28 2.75 15.60 -13.66
C TRP A 28 2.14 14.19 -13.66
N ALA A 29 0.83 14.08 -13.37
CA ALA A 29 0.12 12.81 -13.34
C ALA A 29 -1.25 12.92 -14.05
N PRO A 30 -1.27 13.13 -15.39
CA PRO A 30 -2.51 13.40 -16.12
C PRO A 30 -3.49 12.23 -16.06
N ALA A 31 -3.00 11.00 -15.93
CA ALA A 31 -3.82 9.82 -15.77
C ALA A 31 -4.68 9.86 -14.50
N LEU A 32 -4.17 10.45 -13.40
CA LEU A 32 -4.93 10.62 -12.16
C LEU A 32 -6.00 11.69 -12.26
N VAL A 33 -5.85 12.67 -13.16
CA VAL A 33 -6.90 13.65 -13.44
C VAL A 33 -8.04 13.00 -14.22
N MET A 34 -7.71 12.16 -15.21
CA MET A 34 -8.70 11.52 -16.09
C MET A 34 -9.39 10.33 -15.41
N ALA A 35 -8.66 9.56 -14.63
CA ALA A 35 -9.15 8.40 -13.90
C ALA A 35 -8.46 8.33 -12.53
N PRO A 36 -8.94 9.12 -11.54
CA PRO A 36 -8.44 9.02 -10.18
C PRO A 36 -8.66 7.63 -9.60
N ARG A 37 -7.86 7.27 -8.61
CA ARG A 37 -7.82 5.93 -8.01
C ARG A 37 -8.18 5.97 -6.53
N PHE A 38 -8.62 4.82 -6.02
CA PHE A 38 -8.46 4.50 -4.61
C PHE A 38 -7.09 3.87 -4.41
N TRP A 39 -6.28 4.41 -3.51
CA TRP A 39 -4.96 3.90 -3.17
C TRP A 39 -4.93 3.37 -1.75
N ALA A 40 -4.46 2.14 -1.56
CA ALA A 40 -4.35 1.48 -0.27
C ALA A 40 -5.64 1.65 0.57
N GLU A 41 -5.55 2.23 1.76
CA GLU A 41 -6.66 2.39 2.70
C GLU A 41 -7.78 3.33 2.21
N ASP A 42 -7.54 4.19 1.22
CA ASP A 42 -8.51 5.19 0.73
C ASP A 42 -9.86 4.54 0.34
N GLY A 43 -9.78 3.37 -0.33
CA GLY A 43 -10.95 2.65 -0.82
C GLY A 43 -11.55 1.71 0.24
N ASN A 44 -10.75 0.73 0.65
CA ASN A 44 -11.21 -0.40 1.46
C ASN A 44 -11.45 -0.07 2.95
N VAL A 45 -10.90 1.04 3.45
CA VAL A 45 -11.13 1.51 4.81
C VAL A 45 -12.04 2.74 4.79
N TYR A 46 -11.56 3.86 4.25
CA TYR A 46 -12.24 5.15 4.44
C TYR A 46 -13.51 5.31 3.60
N TYR A 47 -13.46 4.96 2.31
CA TYR A 47 -14.64 5.00 1.45
C TYR A 47 -15.71 3.99 1.88
N LEU A 48 -15.32 2.73 2.17
CA LEU A 48 -16.27 1.73 2.66
C LEU A 48 -16.86 2.11 4.01
N GLN A 49 -16.07 2.64 4.95
CA GLN A 49 -16.61 3.15 6.22
C GLN A 49 -17.65 4.25 5.99
N ALA A 50 -17.34 5.24 5.16
CA ALA A 50 -18.27 6.32 4.84
C ALA A 50 -19.53 5.89 4.10
N ARG A 51 -19.52 4.72 3.45
CA ARG A 51 -20.71 4.10 2.87
C ARG A 51 -21.53 3.31 3.89
N ALA A 52 -20.92 2.85 4.98
CA ALA A 52 -21.52 1.95 5.95
C ALA A 52 -22.15 2.66 7.15
N VAL A 53 -21.61 3.81 7.55
CA VAL A 53 -22.08 4.60 8.69
C VAL A 53 -22.41 6.04 8.28
N ASP A 54 -23.01 6.80 9.18
CA ASP A 54 -23.32 8.20 8.94
C ASP A 54 -22.06 9.04 8.70
N ALA A 55 -22.21 10.13 7.94
CA ALA A 55 -21.09 10.96 7.52
C ALA A 55 -20.26 11.53 8.70
N TRP A 56 -20.90 11.80 9.84
CA TRP A 56 -20.21 12.31 11.03
C TRP A 56 -19.40 11.22 11.74
N ASP A 57 -19.96 10.01 11.86
CA ASP A 57 -19.27 8.86 12.44
C ASP A 57 -18.10 8.42 11.56
N ALA A 58 -18.26 8.49 10.24
CA ALA A 58 -17.18 8.27 9.30
C ALA A 58 -16.11 9.37 9.38
N LEU A 59 -16.51 10.64 9.55
CA LEU A 59 -15.57 11.76 9.64
C LEU A 59 -14.72 11.72 10.92
N LEU A 60 -15.30 11.27 12.03
CA LEU A 60 -14.68 11.23 13.35
C LEU A 60 -14.13 9.84 13.74
N GLY A 61 -14.29 8.85 12.86
CA GLY A 61 -13.80 7.49 13.08
C GLY A 61 -12.27 7.41 13.10
N MET A 62 -11.73 6.43 13.83
CA MET A 62 -10.28 6.20 13.95
C MET A 62 -9.90 4.79 13.48
N PRO A 63 -10.15 4.43 12.20
CA PRO A 63 -10.01 3.04 11.74
C PRO A 63 -8.57 2.50 11.84
N LEU A 64 -7.56 3.37 11.77
CA LEU A 64 -6.15 3.02 11.90
C LEU A 64 -5.56 3.33 13.30
N GLY A 65 -6.43 3.52 14.30
CA GLY A 65 -6.03 3.90 15.66
C GLY A 65 -5.77 5.41 15.84
N TYR A 66 -5.95 6.22 14.80
CA TYR A 66 -5.91 7.68 14.84
C TYR A 66 -6.92 8.27 13.84
N LEU A 67 -7.32 9.52 14.06
CA LEU A 67 -8.41 10.19 13.34
C LEU A 67 -8.23 10.19 11.82
N SER A 68 -7.04 10.42 11.29
CA SER A 68 -6.81 10.42 9.84
C SER A 68 -7.73 11.40 9.08
N LEU A 69 -7.98 12.58 9.64
CA LEU A 69 -9.06 13.48 9.20
C LEU A 69 -9.13 13.72 7.68
N PRO A 70 -8.01 13.97 6.95
CA PRO A 70 -8.05 14.09 5.49
C PRO A 70 -8.59 12.84 4.78
N ALA A 71 -8.20 11.65 5.22
CA ALA A 71 -8.62 10.39 4.61
C ALA A 71 -10.10 10.11 4.94
N ASN A 72 -10.55 10.40 6.16
CA ASN A 72 -11.97 10.36 6.52
C ASN A 72 -12.81 11.30 5.66
N LEU A 73 -12.37 12.56 5.50
CA LEU A 73 -13.04 13.55 4.67
C LEU A 73 -13.10 13.09 3.20
N ALA A 74 -12.00 12.55 2.69
CA ALA A 74 -11.95 11.95 1.35
C ALA A 74 -12.95 10.81 1.21
N GLY A 75 -13.03 9.89 2.18
CA GLY A 75 -14.01 8.81 2.21
C GLY A 75 -15.45 9.33 2.17
N VAL A 76 -15.79 10.31 3.02
CA VAL A 76 -17.13 10.93 3.09
C VAL A 76 -17.52 11.61 1.78
N ILE A 77 -16.60 12.37 1.16
CA ILE A 77 -16.88 13.01 -0.14
C ILE A 77 -17.04 11.93 -1.22
N SER A 78 -16.15 10.93 -1.24
CA SER A 78 -16.18 9.83 -2.21
C SER A 78 -17.47 9.02 -2.12
N ALA A 79 -17.98 8.77 -0.92
CA ALA A 79 -19.22 8.04 -0.66
C ALA A 79 -20.49 8.76 -1.15
N LYS A 80 -20.44 10.09 -1.27
CA LYS A 80 -21.54 10.94 -1.77
C LYS A 80 -21.55 11.07 -3.30
N LEU A 81 -20.45 10.74 -3.97
CA LEU A 81 -20.36 10.77 -5.42
C LEU A 81 -20.96 9.48 -6.03
N PRO A 82 -21.45 9.54 -7.28
CA PRO A 82 -21.83 8.33 -8.01
C PRO A 82 -20.64 7.35 -8.08
N LEU A 83 -20.93 6.06 -8.03
CA LEU A 83 -19.94 4.97 -7.91
C LEU A 83 -18.79 5.08 -8.93
N LEU A 84 -19.10 5.40 -10.19
CA LEU A 84 -18.11 5.59 -11.25
C LEU A 84 -17.11 6.73 -10.97
N TYR A 85 -17.53 7.75 -10.23
CA TYR A 85 -16.75 8.94 -9.90
C TYR A 85 -16.29 8.97 -8.44
N ALA A 86 -16.53 7.93 -7.64
CA ALA A 86 -16.18 7.90 -6.22
C ALA A 86 -14.71 8.28 -5.93
N PRO A 87 -13.70 7.79 -6.68
CA PRO A 87 -12.30 8.18 -6.45
C PRO A 87 -11.98 9.68 -6.56
N TYR A 88 -12.85 10.47 -7.20
CA TYR A 88 -12.64 11.92 -7.30
C TYR A 88 -12.70 12.61 -5.94
N GLY A 89 -13.41 12.06 -4.95
CA GLY A 89 -13.46 12.63 -3.60
C GLY A 89 -12.08 12.67 -2.95
N GLY A 90 -11.36 11.54 -2.96
CA GLY A 90 -9.97 11.48 -2.51
C GLY A 90 -9.04 12.39 -3.31
N PHE A 91 -9.16 12.38 -4.64
CA PHE A 91 -8.36 13.24 -5.51
C PHE A 91 -8.46 14.74 -5.15
N PHE A 92 -9.67 15.27 -4.97
CA PHE A 92 -9.85 16.70 -4.69
C PHE A 92 -9.35 17.08 -3.29
N VAL A 93 -9.54 16.21 -2.29
CA VAL A 93 -9.00 16.44 -0.94
C VAL A 93 -7.47 16.47 -0.97
N SER A 94 -6.84 15.49 -1.61
CA SER A 94 -5.38 15.44 -1.74
C SER A 94 -4.83 16.63 -2.53
N LEU A 95 -5.49 17.01 -3.63
CA LEU A 95 -5.11 18.18 -4.41
C LEU A 95 -5.17 19.46 -3.56
N ALA A 96 -6.26 19.65 -2.80
CA ALA A 96 -6.40 20.80 -1.92
C ALA A 96 -5.28 20.87 -0.86
N ILE A 97 -4.90 19.73 -0.28
CA ILE A 97 -3.81 19.65 0.71
C ILE A 97 -2.45 19.97 0.07
N GLN A 98 -2.15 19.40 -1.10
CA GLN A 98 -0.92 19.70 -1.83
C GLN A 98 -0.85 21.18 -2.22
N MET A 99 -1.95 21.77 -2.69
CA MET A 99 -2.03 23.21 -2.96
C MET A 99 -1.85 24.07 -1.69
N GLY A 100 -2.32 23.56 -0.55
CA GLY A 100 -2.12 24.18 0.76
C GLY A 100 -0.64 24.38 1.13
N LEU A 101 0.26 23.51 0.67
CA LEU A 101 1.69 23.66 0.91
C LEU A 101 2.24 24.97 0.33
N LEU A 102 1.84 25.31 -0.90
CA LEU A 102 2.25 26.56 -1.52
C LEU A 102 1.68 27.77 -0.77
N TRP A 103 0.45 27.64 -0.23
CA TRP A 103 -0.12 28.69 0.60
C TRP A 103 0.72 28.94 1.87
N VAL A 104 1.24 27.89 2.51
CA VAL A 104 2.17 28.02 3.65
C VAL A 104 3.44 28.75 3.25
N ILE A 105 4.04 28.38 2.11
CA ILE A 105 5.26 29.00 1.59
C ILE A 105 5.05 30.50 1.34
N MET A 106 3.95 30.87 0.69
CA MET A 106 3.62 32.26 0.40
C MET A 106 3.27 33.06 1.67
N ALA A 107 2.41 32.52 2.53
CA ALA A 107 1.96 33.19 3.75
C ALA A 107 3.11 33.47 4.74
N ASN A 108 4.11 32.59 4.77
CA ASN A 108 5.30 32.76 5.60
C ASN A 108 6.44 33.53 4.92
N ARG A 109 6.23 34.04 3.70
CA ARG A 109 7.18 34.88 2.95
C ARG A 109 8.58 34.27 2.87
N TYR A 110 8.65 32.97 2.59
CA TYR A 110 9.93 32.32 2.28
C TYR A 110 10.63 33.04 1.13
N PHE A 111 11.94 33.27 1.21
CA PHE A 111 12.69 33.97 0.16
C PHE A 111 12.00 35.27 -0.31
N ASP A 112 11.63 36.13 0.64
CA ASP A 112 10.90 37.37 0.37
C ASP A 112 11.55 38.20 -0.75
N GLY A 113 10.74 38.67 -1.70
CA GLY A 113 11.21 39.39 -2.89
C GLY A 113 11.89 38.53 -3.97
N ARG A 114 11.95 37.20 -3.81
CA ARG A 114 12.63 36.26 -4.71
C ARG A 114 11.70 35.11 -5.14
N PRO A 115 10.72 35.35 -6.04
CA PRO A 115 9.66 34.39 -6.37
C PRO A 115 10.17 33.12 -7.04
N LEU A 116 11.29 33.17 -7.76
CA LEU A 116 11.91 31.97 -8.34
C LEU A 116 12.37 30.97 -7.28
N TRP A 117 12.84 31.47 -6.13
CA TRP A 117 13.29 30.64 -5.02
C TRP A 117 12.12 30.09 -4.21
N GLN A 118 11.03 30.86 -4.10
CA GLN A 118 9.74 30.36 -3.59
C GLN A 118 9.20 29.23 -4.45
N GLY A 119 9.21 29.41 -5.77
CA GLY A 119 8.81 28.38 -6.73
C GLY A 119 9.69 27.13 -6.62
N ALA A 120 11.02 27.30 -6.53
CA ALA A 120 11.94 26.19 -6.31
C ALA A 120 11.62 25.41 -5.03
N LEU A 121 11.36 26.10 -3.90
CA LEU A 121 10.98 25.47 -2.65
C LEU A 121 9.66 24.69 -2.78
N ALA A 122 8.67 25.24 -3.49
CA ALA A 122 7.39 24.59 -3.71
C ALA A 122 7.49 23.37 -4.64
N LEU A 123 8.45 23.36 -5.56
CA LEU A 123 8.68 22.26 -6.50
C LEU A 123 9.50 21.11 -5.92
N ILE A 124 10.30 21.33 -4.86
CA ILE A 124 11.10 20.26 -4.21
C ILE A 124 10.26 19.00 -3.96
N PRO A 125 9.09 19.08 -3.29
CA PRO A 125 8.32 17.88 -2.97
C PRO A 125 7.71 17.20 -4.19
N VAL A 126 7.68 17.86 -5.36
CA VAL A 126 7.19 17.28 -6.61
C VAL A 126 8.25 16.49 -7.33
N VAL A 127 9.51 16.95 -7.28
CA VAL A 127 10.63 16.30 -7.97
C VAL A 127 11.34 15.27 -7.09
N LEU A 128 10.91 15.07 -5.84
CA LEU A 128 11.44 14.01 -5.00
C LEU A 128 11.08 12.64 -5.56
N VAL A 129 12.06 11.73 -5.58
CA VAL A 129 11.82 10.31 -5.91
C VAL A 129 10.73 9.74 -5.02
N GLN A 130 10.72 10.06 -3.72
CA GLN A 130 9.73 9.59 -2.74
C GLN A 130 8.30 10.09 -3.00
N SER A 131 8.11 11.11 -3.84
CA SER A 131 6.80 11.71 -4.09
C SER A 131 5.86 10.78 -4.87
N PHE A 132 6.40 9.80 -5.61
CA PHE A 132 5.60 8.90 -6.46
C PHE A 132 4.55 8.09 -5.68
N GLU A 133 4.78 7.84 -4.39
CA GLU A 133 3.86 7.13 -3.50
C GLU A 133 2.87 8.09 -2.82
N THR A 134 3.30 9.31 -2.48
CA THR A 134 2.48 10.30 -1.76
C THR A 134 1.64 11.19 -2.67
N TRP A 135 1.77 11.03 -3.98
CA TRP A 135 1.13 11.91 -4.96
C TRP A 135 -0.38 11.66 -5.08
N LEU A 136 -1.17 12.72 -4.87
CA LEU A 136 -2.61 12.80 -5.12
C LEU A 136 -3.43 11.60 -4.60
N ASN A 137 -3.12 11.14 -3.38
CA ASN A 137 -3.91 10.15 -2.66
C ASN A 137 -4.12 10.57 -1.19
N ALA A 138 -5.24 10.18 -0.60
CA ALA A 138 -5.75 10.84 0.60
C ALA A 138 -5.05 10.35 1.87
N ILE A 139 -4.76 9.06 1.95
CA ILE A 139 -4.05 8.43 3.06
C ILE A 139 -2.65 9.02 3.30
N ASN A 140 -1.95 9.42 2.24
CA ASN A 140 -0.63 10.05 2.36
C ASN A 140 -0.69 11.57 2.58
N SER A 141 -1.88 12.18 2.68
CA SER A 141 -2.03 13.61 2.96
C SER A 141 -1.39 14.01 4.30
N GLN A 142 -1.30 13.07 5.26
CA GLN A 142 -0.61 13.29 6.53
C GLN A 142 0.86 13.67 6.36
N PHE A 143 1.56 13.13 5.35
CA PHE A 143 2.96 13.46 5.09
C PHE A 143 3.10 14.88 4.51
N TRP A 144 2.18 15.29 3.63
CA TRP A 144 2.13 16.66 3.11
C TRP A 144 1.82 17.68 4.20
N LEU A 145 0.92 17.35 5.13
CA LEU A 145 0.61 18.19 6.27
C LEU A 145 1.74 18.23 7.30
N ALA A 146 2.46 17.12 7.52
CA ALA A 146 3.66 17.09 8.36
C ALA A 146 4.78 17.95 7.76
N LEU A 147 4.98 17.91 6.44
CA LEU A 147 5.90 18.81 5.74
C LEU A 147 5.47 20.27 5.91
N ALA A 148 4.19 20.57 5.72
CA ALA A 148 3.66 21.92 5.90
C ALA A 148 3.86 22.42 7.34
N ALA A 149 3.63 21.57 8.36
CA ALA A 149 3.89 21.88 9.76
C ALA A 149 5.39 22.13 10.04
N ALA A 150 6.28 21.33 9.45
CA ALA A 150 7.73 21.53 9.55
C ALA A 150 8.19 22.82 8.86
N LEU A 151 7.55 23.21 7.75
CA LEU A 151 7.76 24.53 7.16
C LEU A 151 7.26 25.63 8.11
N VAL A 152 6.06 25.53 8.69
CA VAL A 152 5.62 26.51 9.72
C VAL A 152 6.65 26.63 10.85
N LEU A 153 7.20 25.50 11.33
CA LEU A 153 8.29 25.47 12.31
C LEU A 153 9.59 26.12 11.83
N ALA A 154 9.92 26.03 10.55
CA ALA A 154 11.12 26.64 9.98
C ALA A 154 10.91 28.07 9.45
N ALA A 155 9.66 28.57 9.46
CA ALA A 155 9.28 29.81 8.80
C ALA A 155 10.14 31.01 9.24
N PRO A 156 10.56 31.90 8.33
CA PRO A 156 11.33 33.09 8.66
C PRO A 156 10.67 33.93 9.75
N GLY A 157 11.48 34.50 10.65
CA GLY A 157 11.00 35.46 11.64
C GLY A 157 10.47 36.71 10.93
N GLY A 158 9.33 37.24 11.37
CA GLY A 158 8.72 38.44 10.80
C GLY A 158 7.78 39.13 11.77
N THR A 159 7.13 40.20 11.31
CA THR A 159 6.07 40.90 12.03
C THR A 159 4.83 40.01 12.16
N PHE A 160 4.13 40.16 13.28
CA PHE A 160 2.86 39.48 13.50
C PHE A 160 1.85 39.96 12.47
N THR A 161 1.28 39.03 11.69
CA THR A 161 0.20 39.32 10.74
C THR A 161 -0.92 38.31 10.97
N PRO A 162 -2.16 38.73 11.28
CA PRO A 162 -3.25 37.82 11.61
C PRO A 162 -3.45 36.72 10.55
N GLY A 163 -3.46 37.08 9.27
CA GLY A 163 -3.63 36.13 8.17
C GLY A 163 -2.57 35.02 8.13
N ARG A 164 -1.30 35.35 8.38
CA ARG A 164 -0.21 34.35 8.47
C ARG A 164 -0.45 33.38 9.63
N HIS A 165 -0.82 33.89 10.80
CA HIS A 165 -1.04 33.06 11.98
C HIS A 165 -2.29 32.20 11.84
N SER A 166 -3.34 32.67 11.15
CA SER A 166 -4.53 31.88 10.81
C SER A 166 -4.19 30.72 9.88
N VAL A 167 -3.43 30.96 8.79
CA VAL A 167 -2.97 29.90 7.88
C VAL A 167 -2.14 28.86 8.62
N ASN A 168 -1.16 29.32 9.42
CA ASN A 168 -0.32 28.44 10.22
C ASN A 168 -1.15 27.62 11.22
N GLY A 169 -2.05 28.26 11.97
CA GLY A 169 -2.92 27.57 12.93
C GLY A 169 -3.78 26.49 12.27
N LEU A 170 -4.43 26.82 11.14
CA LEU A 170 -5.24 25.87 10.39
C LEU A 170 -4.43 24.66 9.94
N VAL A 171 -3.25 24.89 9.35
CA VAL A 171 -2.37 23.81 8.88
C VAL A 171 -1.90 22.92 10.03
N LEU A 172 -1.54 23.51 11.16
CA LEU A 172 -1.09 22.74 12.33
C LEU A 172 -2.21 21.92 12.95
N ILE A 173 -3.45 22.43 12.97
CA ILE A 173 -4.63 21.68 13.40
C ILE A 173 -4.88 20.52 12.44
N LEU A 174 -4.88 20.77 11.13
CA LEU A 174 -5.07 19.72 10.13
C LEU A 174 -3.96 18.65 10.21
N ALA A 175 -2.70 19.07 10.38
CA ALA A 175 -1.59 18.16 10.59
C ALA A 175 -1.79 17.29 11.83
N GLY A 176 -2.09 17.92 12.98
CA GLY A 176 -2.38 17.22 14.23
C GLY A 176 -3.55 16.25 14.12
N LEU A 177 -4.61 16.59 13.38
CA LEU A 177 -5.77 15.71 13.18
C LEU A 177 -5.57 14.65 12.08
N SER A 178 -4.50 14.74 11.29
CA SER A 178 -4.23 13.82 10.18
C SER A 178 -3.44 12.59 10.58
N GLY A 179 -2.56 12.67 11.58
CA GLY A 179 -1.72 11.55 11.98
C GLY A 179 -0.74 11.91 13.10
N PRO A 180 -0.11 10.89 13.73
CA PRO A 180 0.77 11.11 14.87
C PRO A 180 2.10 11.79 14.49
N VAL A 181 2.49 11.77 13.21
CA VAL A 181 3.81 12.26 12.74
C VAL A 181 4.05 13.74 13.10
N SER A 182 3.03 14.60 13.02
CA SER A 182 3.20 16.03 13.33
C SER A 182 3.42 16.32 14.80
N ALA A 183 2.92 15.46 15.71
CA ALA A 183 3.04 15.67 17.15
C ALA A 183 4.51 15.69 17.61
N PHE A 184 5.37 14.98 16.88
CA PHE A 184 6.79 14.98 17.16
C PHE A 184 7.48 16.31 16.83
N LEU A 185 6.85 17.22 16.10
CA LEU A 185 7.37 18.58 15.92
C LEU A 185 7.07 19.47 17.14
N ALA A 186 6.18 19.07 18.06
CA ALA A 186 5.79 19.87 19.21
C ALA A 186 6.99 20.28 20.11
N PRO A 187 7.94 19.40 20.45
CA PRO A 187 9.13 19.79 21.20
C PRO A 187 9.95 20.86 20.47
N LEU A 188 10.06 20.78 19.14
CA LEU A 188 10.78 21.78 18.35
C LEU A 188 10.06 23.14 18.35
N PHE A 189 8.72 23.16 18.35
CA PHE A 189 7.94 24.39 18.51
C PHE A 189 8.17 25.03 19.89
N VAL A 190 8.21 24.24 20.96
CA VAL A 190 8.53 24.71 22.31
C VAL A 190 9.97 25.22 22.40
N LEU A 191 10.93 24.46 21.87
CA LEU A 191 12.34 24.87 21.82
C LEU A 191 12.50 26.18 21.04
N ARG A 192 11.77 26.34 19.93
CA ARG A 192 11.73 27.60 19.18
C ARG A 192 11.13 28.72 20.02
N ALA A 193 10.04 28.47 20.74
CA ALA A 193 9.44 29.47 21.63
C ALA A 193 10.42 30.00 22.68
N ILE A 194 11.18 29.09 23.30
CA ILE A 194 12.21 29.39 24.30
C ILE A 194 13.38 30.14 23.65
N HIS A 195 13.90 29.63 22.54
CA HIS A 195 15.06 30.20 21.84
C HIS A 195 14.77 31.60 21.27
N GLU A 196 13.58 31.80 20.71
CA GLU A 196 13.18 33.09 20.13
C GLU A 196 12.52 34.04 21.13
N ARG A 197 12.26 33.58 22.36
CA ARG A 197 11.48 34.29 23.39
C ARG A 197 10.13 34.79 22.85
N ARG A 198 9.43 33.93 22.11
CA ARG A 198 8.16 34.22 21.42
C ARG A 198 7.13 33.13 21.75
N TRP A 199 6.17 33.48 22.60
CA TRP A 199 5.18 32.56 23.16
C TRP A 199 4.26 31.90 22.11
N HIS A 200 3.98 32.57 20.99
CA HIS A 200 3.11 32.02 19.93
C HIS A 200 3.67 30.72 19.31
N TRP A 201 4.99 30.53 19.29
CA TRP A 201 5.57 29.25 18.87
C TRP A 201 5.20 28.12 19.84
N GLY A 202 5.11 28.42 21.13
CA GLY A 202 4.66 27.47 22.14
C GLY A 202 3.18 27.12 21.97
N LEU A 203 2.34 28.09 21.58
CA LEU A 203 0.95 27.79 21.23
C LEU A 203 0.82 26.81 20.06
N TYR A 204 1.73 26.86 19.09
CA TYR A 204 1.72 25.96 17.94
C TYR A 204 2.04 24.50 18.28
N ALA A 205 2.65 24.24 19.45
CA ALA A 205 2.87 22.88 19.94
C ALA A 205 1.55 22.16 20.29
N LEU A 206 0.52 22.90 20.72
CA LEU A 206 -0.79 22.32 21.06
C LEU A 206 -1.48 21.69 19.84
N PRO A 207 -1.78 22.42 18.76
CA PRO A 207 -2.52 21.87 17.63
C PRO A 207 -1.81 20.70 16.95
N VAL A 208 -0.48 20.72 16.81
CA VAL A 208 0.25 19.61 16.20
C VAL A 208 0.23 18.33 17.05
N SER A 209 0.01 18.45 18.36
CA SER A 209 -0.04 17.33 19.30
C SER A 209 -1.42 16.69 19.44
N ILE A 210 -2.49 17.32 18.92
CA ILE A 210 -3.86 16.86 19.13
C ILE A 210 -4.05 15.39 18.73
N GLY A 211 -3.50 14.97 17.58
CA GLY A 211 -3.62 13.57 17.13
C GLY A 211 -2.95 12.58 18.06
N ALA A 212 -1.76 12.87 18.57
CA ALA A 212 -1.09 12.00 19.53
C ALA A 212 -1.87 11.92 20.85
N LEU A 213 -2.44 13.03 21.31
CA LEU A 213 -3.31 13.03 22.49
C LEU A 213 -4.55 12.16 22.24
N LEU A 214 -5.21 12.29 21.09
CA LEU A 214 -6.35 11.45 20.73
C LEU A 214 -5.99 9.96 20.73
N VAL A 215 -4.83 9.58 20.18
CA VAL A 215 -4.35 8.19 20.23
C VAL A 215 -4.19 7.71 21.67
N ILE A 216 -3.52 8.48 22.53
CA ILE A 216 -3.28 8.11 23.93
C ILE A 216 -4.59 7.95 24.72
N PHE A 217 -5.58 8.81 24.48
CA PHE A 217 -6.83 8.83 25.25
C PHE A 217 -7.94 7.93 24.70
N VAL A 218 -7.91 7.58 23.41
CA VAL A 218 -9.05 6.94 22.72
C VAL A 218 -8.68 5.58 22.13
N ALA A 219 -7.43 5.34 21.73
CA ALA A 219 -7.08 4.09 21.05
C ALA A 219 -6.90 2.94 22.06
N PRO A 220 -7.57 1.78 21.87
CA PRO A 220 -7.23 0.57 22.58
C PRO A 220 -5.76 0.23 22.32
N SER A 221 -5.03 -0.14 23.36
CA SER A 221 -3.61 -0.50 23.35
C SER A 221 -3.34 -1.80 22.58
N GLY A 222 -3.58 -1.80 21.27
CA GLY A 222 -3.06 -2.80 20.32
C GLY A 222 -1.70 -2.34 19.84
N GLY A 223 -0.66 -2.61 20.63
CA GLY A 223 0.68 -2.07 20.40
C GLY A 223 1.29 -2.54 19.09
N ARG A 224 1.52 -1.61 18.15
CA ARG A 224 2.60 -1.83 17.18
C ARG A 224 3.90 -1.95 17.96
N VAL A 225 4.64 -3.02 17.73
CA VAL A 225 5.98 -3.19 18.31
C VAL A 225 6.86 -2.07 17.76
N LEU A 226 7.21 -1.11 18.62
CA LEU A 226 8.19 -0.08 18.29
C LEU A 226 9.55 -0.78 18.22
N SER A 227 10.14 -0.82 17.03
CA SER A 227 11.49 -1.34 16.84
C SER A 227 12.34 -0.29 16.16
N PHE A 228 13.59 -0.15 16.59
CA PHE A 228 14.55 0.76 15.99
C PHE A 228 15.84 0.01 15.68
N PRO A 229 15.84 -0.85 14.64
CA PRO A 229 17.04 -1.56 14.22
C PRO A 229 18.06 -0.55 13.65
N LEU A 230 19.02 -0.13 14.48
CA LEU A 230 20.03 0.90 14.16
C LEU A 230 20.82 0.57 12.89
N ASP A 231 21.08 -0.71 12.67
CA ASP A 231 21.78 -1.25 11.51
C ASP A 231 21.04 -0.95 10.20
N ILE A 232 19.72 -1.15 10.17
CA ILE A 232 18.89 -0.90 8.99
C ILE A 232 18.54 0.58 8.87
N PHE A 233 18.43 1.29 9.99
CA PHE A 233 18.17 2.72 10.01
C PHE A 233 19.23 3.48 9.21
N ALA A 234 20.49 3.23 9.53
CA ALA A 234 21.62 3.90 8.90
C ALA A 234 21.66 3.64 7.39
N LEU A 235 21.48 2.39 6.99
CA LEU A 235 21.45 1.97 5.60
C LEU A 235 20.28 2.61 4.85
N SER A 236 19.06 2.52 5.41
CA SER A 236 17.85 3.07 4.80
C SER A 236 17.92 4.59 4.68
N ALA A 237 18.40 5.29 5.72
CA ALA A 237 18.62 6.73 5.68
C ALA A 237 19.63 7.12 4.60
N ALA A 238 20.74 6.39 4.47
CA ALA A 238 21.76 6.65 3.46
C ALA A 238 21.20 6.49 2.03
N PHE A 239 20.46 5.41 1.77
CA PHE A 239 19.86 5.16 0.47
C PHE A 239 18.72 6.13 0.16
N GLN A 240 17.75 6.26 1.07
CA GLN A 240 16.54 7.05 0.81
C GLN A 240 16.82 8.55 0.74
N LEU A 241 17.68 9.09 1.61
CA LEU A 241 17.95 10.53 1.59
C LEU A 241 18.95 10.93 0.52
N PHE A 242 19.93 10.08 0.21
CA PHE A 242 21.03 10.44 -0.68
C PHE A 242 21.01 9.64 -1.97
N LEU A 243 21.27 8.32 -1.91
CA LEU A 243 21.56 7.55 -3.12
C LEU A 243 20.36 7.50 -4.09
N ASN A 244 19.15 7.23 -3.58
CA ASN A 244 17.90 7.24 -4.37
C ASN A 244 17.66 8.59 -5.03
N ASN A 245 17.99 9.68 -4.34
CA ASN A 245 17.77 11.05 -4.81
C ASN A 245 18.88 11.56 -5.75
N PHE A 246 20.08 10.97 -5.75
CA PHE A 246 21.16 11.32 -6.66
C PHE A 246 21.22 10.43 -7.91
N CYS A 247 21.00 9.13 -7.76
CA CYS A 247 21.02 8.15 -8.83
C CYS A 247 20.20 6.93 -8.43
N ILE A 248 18.93 6.90 -8.82
CA ILE A 248 18.03 5.79 -8.48
C ILE A 248 18.48 4.44 -9.08
N GLU A 249 19.04 4.46 -10.30
CA GLU A 249 19.56 3.25 -10.95
C GLU A 249 20.79 2.69 -10.24
N CYS A 250 21.67 3.58 -9.77
CA CYS A 250 22.81 3.20 -8.94
C CYS A 250 22.32 2.58 -7.63
N ALA A 251 21.32 3.20 -6.98
CA ALA A 251 20.74 2.69 -5.76
C ALA A 251 20.13 1.29 -5.96
N ARG A 252 19.36 1.09 -7.03
CA ARG A 252 18.76 -0.21 -7.38
C ARG A 252 19.83 -1.29 -7.59
N THR A 253 20.89 -0.96 -8.33
CA THR A 253 21.98 -1.90 -8.62
C THR A 253 22.72 -2.33 -7.35
N VAL A 254 22.98 -1.38 -6.44
CA VAL A 254 23.76 -1.65 -5.23
C VAL A 254 22.91 -2.21 -4.09
N TRP A 255 21.60 -1.95 -4.06
CA TRP A 255 20.74 -2.37 -2.93
C TRP A 255 20.69 -3.86 -2.69
N ALA A 256 20.67 -4.67 -3.75
CA ALA A 256 20.71 -6.12 -3.62
C ALA A 256 21.97 -6.60 -2.87
N GLN A 257 23.09 -5.90 -3.07
CA GLN A 257 24.36 -6.17 -2.38
C GLN A 257 24.47 -5.42 -1.04
N ALA A 258 23.67 -4.37 -0.84
CA ALA A 258 23.70 -3.54 0.36
C ALA A 258 23.30 -4.30 1.62
N TYR A 259 22.57 -5.41 1.49
CA TYR A 259 22.30 -6.33 2.59
C TYR A 259 23.59 -6.93 3.17
N GLU A 260 24.52 -7.36 2.31
CA GLU A 260 25.82 -7.89 2.75
C GLU A 260 26.67 -6.81 3.45
N LEU A 261 26.35 -5.54 3.22
CA LEU A 261 27.00 -4.39 3.84
C LEU A 261 26.37 -3.93 5.15
N GLN A 262 25.33 -4.60 5.66
CA GLN A 262 24.73 -4.33 6.97
C GLN A 262 25.77 -4.29 8.12
N PRO A 263 26.85 -5.10 8.15
CA PRO A 263 27.90 -4.98 9.18
C PRO A 263 28.62 -3.62 9.19
N TYR A 264 28.54 -2.85 8.11
CA TYR A 264 29.12 -1.51 7.99
C TYR A 264 28.10 -0.39 8.26
N ALA A 265 26.94 -0.70 8.85
CA ALA A 265 25.90 0.28 9.18
C ALA A 265 26.41 1.50 9.95
N ASP A 266 27.38 1.32 10.85
CA ASP A 266 28.00 2.41 11.61
C ASP A 266 28.70 3.44 10.71
N LEU A 267 29.32 3.00 9.61
CA LEU A 267 29.94 3.90 8.63
C LEU A 267 28.89 4.70 7.87
N PHE A 268 27.77 4.07 7.50
CA PHE A 268 26.64 4.77 6.87
C PHE A 268 26.05 5.80 7.83
N LEU A 269 25.86 5.44 9.10
CA LEU A 269 25.35 6.35 10.12
C LEU A 269 26.29 7.54 10.31
N LEU A 270 27.60 7.28 10.43
CA LEU A 270 28.62 8.32 10.52
C LEU A 270 28.56 9.24 9.29
N GLY A 271 28.43 8.68 8.08
CA GLY A 271 28.25 9.44 6.85
C GLY A 271 27.04 10.37 6.89
N VAL A 272 25.87 9.85 7.28
CA VAL A 272 24.64 10.63 7.46
C VAL A 272 24.86 11.76 8.46
N LEU A 273 25.44 11.47 9.63
CA LEU A 273 25.71 12.44 10.68
C LEU A 273 26.71 13.52 10.24
N LEU A 274 27.77 13.15 9.51
CA LEU A 274 28.75 14.09 8.97
C LEU A 274 28.13 15.03 7.93
N VAL A 275 27.26 14.53 7.06
CA VAL A 275 26.53 15.37 6.09
C VAL A 275 25.60 16.34 6.81
N TYR A 276 24.76 15.85 7.73
CA TYR A 276 23.85 16.69 8.52
C TYR A 276 24.62 17.73 9.36
N GLY A 277 25.67 17.31 10.06
CA GLY A 277 26.51 18.20 10.88
C GLY A 277 27.24 19.25 10.03
N GLY A 278 27.82 18.84 8.91
CA GLY A 278 28.52 19.73 7.98
C GLY A 278 27.60 20.77 7.34
N LEU A 279 26.37 20.39 7.01
CA LEU A 279 25.32 21.31 6.57
C LEU A 279 24.83 22.20 7.71
N PHE A 280 24.62 21.66 8.91
CA PHE A 280 24.09 22.38 10.07
C PHE A 280 25.01 23.49 10.56
N VAL A 281 26.31 23.20 10.72
CA VAL A 281 27.32 24.19 11.14
C VAL A 281 27.34 25.39 10.21
N ARG A 282 27.16 25.13 8.91
CA ARG A 282 27.15 26.19 7.91
C ARG A 282 25.75 26.81 7.79
N ALA A 283 24.66 26.09 8.02
CA ALA A 283 23.30 26.60 7.78
C ALA A 283 22.99 27.89 8.56
N ASP A 284 22.22 28.76 7.91
CA ASP A 284 21.56 29.87 8.58
C ASP A 284 20.43 29.38 9.49
N ARG A 285 19.72 30.31 10.13
CA ARG A 285 18.62 30.00 11.02
C ARG A 285 17.52 29.17 10.35
N LEU A 286 17.12 29.52 9.11
CA LEU A 286 16.12 28.75 8.38
C LEU A 286 16.63 27.32 8.11
N GLY A 287 17.83 27.21 7.55
CA GLY A 287 18.43 25.91 7.26
C GLY A 287 18.61 25.02 8.49
N ARG A 288 18.94 25.59 9.65
CA ARG A 288 19.06 24.81 10.90
C ARG A 288 17.73 24.21 11.36
N TRP A 289 16.64 24.98 11.32
CA TRP A 289 15.32 24.45 11.67
C TRP A 289 14.86 23.38 10.69
N LEU A 290 15.10 23.57 9.39
CA LEU A 290 14.81 22.56 8.37
C LEU A 290 15.59 21.26 8.63
N LEU A 291 16.90 21.34 8.90
CA LEU A 291 17.75 20.18 9.16
C LEU A 291 17.36 19.44 10.45
N VAL A 292 17.05 20.16 11.53
CA VAL A 292 16.64 19.55 12.81
C VAL A 292 15.29 18.86 12.66
N ALA A 293 14.32 19.50 12.00
CA ALA A 293 13.03 18.89 11.71
C ALA A 293 13.17 17.66 10.81
N SER A 294 14.03 17.75 9.77
CA SER A 294 14.37 16.64 8.88
C SER A 294 14.91 15.44 9.65
N PHE A 295 15.93 15.65 10.48
CA PHE A 295 16.58 14.57 11.23
C PHE A 295 15.64 13.95 12.27
N LEU A 296 14.86 14.78 12.99
CA LEU A 296 13.89 14.28 13.95
C LEU A 296 12.84 13.39 13.28
N LEU A 297 12.24 13.86 12.19
CA LEU A 297 11.24 13.09 11.44
C LEU A 297 11.85 11.85 10.78
N LEU A 298 13.12 11.87 10.38
CA LEU A 298 13.84 10.70 9.87
C LEU A 298 13.90 9.59 10.92
N CYS A 299 14.35 9.90 12.14
CA CYS A 299 14.41 8.93 13.22
C CYS A 299 13.03 8.30 13.49
N LEU A 300 11.99 9.13 13.50
CA LEU A 300 10.62 8.69 13.83
C LEU A 300 9.96 7.89 12.74
N SER A 301 10.20 8.28 11.49
CA SER A 301 9.74 7.54 10.32
C SER A 301 10.22 6.09 10.40
N PHE A 302 11.41 5.86 10.93
CA PHE A 302 11.96 4.52 11.10
C PHE A 302 11.40 3.76 12.30
N VAL A 303 11.14 4.44 13.44
CA VAL A 303 10.46 3.83 14.60
C VAL A 303 9.07 3.30 14.22
N GLY A 304 8.39 3.96 13.26
CA GLY A 304 7.06 3.60 12.80
C GLY A 304 7.00 2.64 11.60
N MET A 305 8.15 2.22 11.04
CA MET A 305 8.21 1.32 9.89
C MET A 305 7.89 -0.14 10.28
N LEU A 306 7.40 -0.89 9.29
CA LEU A 306 7.32 -2.35 9.35
C LEU A 306 8.71 -2.88 9.74
N GLY A 307 8.76 -3.82 10.69
CA GLY A 307 10.02 -4.28 11.30
C GLY A 307 11.07 -4.77 10.30
N LYS A 308 12.27 -5.08 10.79
CA LYS A 308 13.48 -5.49 10.03
C LYS A 308 13.19 -6.32 8.76
N GLU A 309 12.32 -7.32 8.86
CA GLU A 309 11.98 -8.23 7.76
C GLU A 309 11.19 -7.56 6.62
N GLY A 310 10.29 -6.63 6.94
CA GLY A 310 9.47 -5.90 5.95
C GLY A 310 10.21 -4.78 5.20
N LEU A 311 11.47 -4.53 5.53
CA LEU A 311 12.34 -3.52 4.91
C LEU A 311 13.34 -4.14 3.92
N LEU A 312 13.71 -5.41 4.13
CA LEU A 312 14.80 -6.06 3.41
C LEU A 312 14.33 -6.86 2.18
N GLY A 313 13.06 -7.30 2.15
CA GLY A 313 12.49 -8.06 1.04
C GLY A 313 11.82 -7.23 -0.07
N VAL A 314 11.90 -5.90 -0.01
CA VAL A 314 11.14 -4.99 -0.89
C VAL A 314 12.09 -4.06 -1.67
N PRO A 315 11.69 -3.55 -2.85
CA PRO A 315 12.54 -2.67 -3.66
C PRO A 315 13.01 -1.43 -2.90
N THR A 316 14.13 -0.83 -3.34
CA THR A 316 14.77 0.38 -2.75
C THR A 316 13.85 1.57 -2.52
N TYR A 317 12.74 1.63 -3.23
CA TYR A 317 11.77 2.72 -3.20
C TYR A 317 10.46 2.32 -2.51
N SER A 318 10.33 1.10 -2.00
CA SER A 318 9.18 0.72 -1.17
C SER A 318 9.19 1.50 0.13
N ASN A 319 8.00 1.80 0.66
CA ASN A 319 7.81 2.60 1.88
C ASN A 319 8.46 4.01 1.80
N SER A 320 8.70 4.52 0.59
CA SER A 320 9.31 5.83 0.35
C SER A 320 8.54 6.99 0.99
N ARG A 321 7.22 6.83 1.18
CA ARG A 321 6.35 7.82 1.84
C ARG A 321 6.86 8.25 3.21
N TYR A 322 7.51 7.37 3.97
CA TYR A 322 8.07 7.69 5.28
C TYR A 322 9.32 8.59 5.18
N PHE A 323 10.08 8.51 4.08
CA PHE A 323 11.27 9.33 3.84
C PHE A 323 10.98 10.63 3.08
N PHE A 324 9.75 10.81 2.60
CA PHE A 324 9.32 11.98 1.84
C PHE A 324 9.56 13.30 2.59
N VAL A 325 9.08 13.40 3.84
CA VAL A 325 9.19 14.66 4.61
C VAL A 325 10.63 14.99 4.99
N PRO A 326 11.42 14.05 5.54
CA PRO A 326 12.84 14.29 5.79
C PRO A 326 13.61 14.70 4.53
N ALA A 327 13.42 13.99 3.42
CA ALA A 327 14.09 14.34 2.17
C ALA A 327 13.72 15.77 1.71
N ALA A 328 12.43 16.12 1.70
CA ALA A 328 11.97 17.46 1.34
C ALA A 328 12.61 18.56 2.19
N LEU A 329 12.71 18.36 3.51
CA LEU A 329 13.31 19.32 4.43
C LEU A 329 14.83 19.44 4.26
N LEU A 330 15.52 18.32 4.04
CA LEU A 330 16.95 18.29 3.73
C LEU A 330 17.24 19.09 2.45
N PHE A 331 16.51 18.85 1.37
CA PHE A 331 16.70 19.58 0.11
C PHE A 331 16.28 21.05 0.22
N ALA A 332 15.26 21.38 1.03
CA ALA A 332 14.92 22.76 1.34
C ALA A 332 16.08 23.48 2.08
N ALA A 333 16.78 22.78 2.98
CA ALA A 333 17.95 23.33 3.66
C ALA A 333 19.13 23.55 2.69
N VAL A 334 19.35 22.62 1.76
CA VAL A 334 20.34 22.77 0.66
C VAL A 334 19.99 23.97 -0.22
N LEU A 335 18.72 24.14 -0.59
CA LEU A 335 18.23 25.29 -1.36
C LEU A 335 18.49 26.61 -0.62
N SER A 336 18.19 26.66 0.69
CA SER A 336 18.49 27.83 1.53
C SER A 336 19.99 28.16 1.52
N GLY A 337 20.85 27.15 1.67
CA GLY A 337 22.30 27.32 1.62
C GLY A 337 22.80 27.83 0.27
N TYR A 338 22.25 27.34 -0.84
CA TYR A 338 22.58 27.82 -2.18
C TYR A 338 22.14 29.27 -2.39
N ALA A 339 20.93 29.64 -1.93
CA ALA A 339 20.40 31.00 -1.98
C ALA A 339 21.25 32.04 -1.20
N GLN A 340 22.04 31.57 -0.23
CA GLN A 340 23.01 32.36 0.54
C GLN A 340 24.40 32.46 -0.10
N GLY A 341 24.57 31.94 -1.32
CA GLY A 341 25.80 32.09 -2.11
C GLY A 341 26.74 30.88 -2.09
N ARG A 342 26.34 29.74 -1.51
CA ARG A 342 27.16 28.51 -1.52
C ARG A 342 27.03 27.77 -2.84
N ARG A 343 27.79 28.21 -3.84
CA ARG A 343 27.65 27.75 -5.22
C ARG A 343 27.80 26.24 -5.43
N TRP A 344 28.60 25.55 -4.62
CA TRP A 344 28.79 24.10 -4.72
C TRP A 344 27.50 23.29 -4.45
N LEU A 345 26.58 23.82 -3.62
CA LEU A 345 25.27 23.21 -3.40
C LEU A 345 24.39 23.23 -4.65
N GLY A 346 24.70 24.07 -5.64
CA GLY A 346 24.02 24.10 -6.93
C GLY A 346 24.17 22.79 -7.70
N GLY A 347 25.33 22.12 -7.61
CA GLY A 347 25.54 20.80 -8.22
C GLY A 347 24.67 19.73 -7.58
N VAL A 348 24.55 19.76 -6.25
CA VAL A 348 23.68 18.86 -5.47
C VAL A 348 22.22 19.02 -5.88
N LEU A 349 21.74 20.27 -5.96
CA LEU A 349 20.37 20.58 -6.39
C LEU A 349 20.11 20.16 -7.84
N LEU A 350 21.09 20.35 -8.73
CA LEU A 350 20.96 19.96 -10.13
C LEU A 350 20.84 18.44 -10.29
N LEU A 351 21.72 17.67 -9.64
CA LEU A 351 21.64 16.21 -9.65
C LEU A 351 20.29 15.72 -9.12
N PHE A 352 19.85 16.30 -8.02
CA PHE A 352 18.54 16.00 -7.43
C PHE A 352 17.39 16.25 -8.41
N VAL A 353 17.34 17.43 -9.03
CA VAL A 353 16.28 17.78 -10.00
C VAL A 353 16.33 16.87 -11.23
N LEU A 354 17.51 16.60 -11.78
CA LEU A 354 17.65 15.75 -12.96
C LEU A 354 17.22 14.31 -12.67
N ASN A 355 17.68 13.73 -11.57
CA ASN A 355 17.29 12.38 -11.16
C ASN A 355 15.80 12.29 -10.82
N GLY A 356 15.24 13.32 -10.17
CA GLY A 356 13.81 13.41 -9.90
C GLY A 356 12.95 13.47 -11.16
N LEU A 357 13.35 14.27 -12.16
CA LEU A 357 12.68 14.36 -13.45
C LEU A 357 12.81 13.06 -14.26
N TYR A 358 14.01 12.45 -14.26
CA TYR A 358 14.22 11.13 -14.86
C TYR A 358 13.33 10.08 -14.21
N PHE A 359 13.33 10.01 -12.88
CA PHE A 359 12.52 9.06 -12.14
C PHE A 359 11.03 9.26 -12.40
N GLY A 360 10.53 10.51 -12.39
CA GLY A 360 9.12 10.77 -12.70
C GLY A 360 8.71 10.47 -14.15
N ALA A 361 9.65 10.53 -15.10
CA ALA A 361 9.41 10.16 -16.49
C ALA A 361 9.34 8.63 -16.67
N GLU A 362 10.23 7.90 -16.00
CA GLU A 362 10.36 6.44 -16.10
C GLU A 362 9.36 5.71 -15.21
N TYR A 363 9.26 6.14 -13.95
CA TYR A 363 8.44 5.53 -12.92
C TYR A 363 7.14 6.33 -12.74
N ARG A 364 6.04 5.67 -13.11
CA ARG A 364 4.70 6.21 -12.94
C ARG A 364 4.30 6.28 -11.47
N VAL A 365 3.42 7.23 -11.15
CA VAL A 365 2.85 7.37 -9.80
C VAL A 365 2.16 6.05 -9.40
N VAL A 366 2.41 5.59 -8.18
CA VAL A 366 1.99 4.26 -7.71
C VAL A 366 0.49 4.05 -7.87
N GLY A 367 0.02 3.01 -8.58
CA GLY A 367 -1.42 2.75 -8.73
C GLY A 367 -2.11 3.56 -9.81
N GLU A 368 -1.37 4.25 -10.70
CA GLU A 368 -1.95 4.99 -11.85
C GLU A 368 -2.99 4.19 -12.66
N LYS A 369 -2.80 2.87 -12.78
CA LYS A 369 -3.72 1.99 -13.52
C LYS A 369 -5.03 1.73 -12.75
N ASP A 370 -5.02 1.84 -11.42
CA ASP A 370 -6.13 1.45 -10.54
C ASP A 370 -7.40 2.24 -10.83
N GLY A 371 -7.30 3.52 -11.20
CA GLY A 371 -8.47 4.32 -11.59
C GLY A 371 -9.16 3.84 -12.87
N LYS A 372 -8.40 3.30 -13.83
CA LYS A 372 -8.98 2.67 -15.02
C LYS A 372 -9.61 1.32 -14.68
N HIS A 373 -8.97 0.55 -13.80
CA HIS A 373 -9.50 -0.73 -13.31
C HIS A 373 -10.82 -0.53 -12.54
N TRP A 374 -10.89 0.47 -11.66
CA TRP A 374 -12.12 0.90 -10.98
C TRP A 374 -13.24 1.18 -11.98
N LYS A 375 -13.02 2.08 -12.94
CA LYS A 375 -14.03 2.44 -13.95
C LYS A 375 -14.50 1.23 -14.77
N ARG A 376 -13.59 0.31 -15.11
CA ARG A 376 -13.95 -0.92 -15.82
C ARG A 376 -14.81 -1.82 -14.96
N SER A 377 -14.46 -2.00 -13.69
CA SER A 377 -15.22 -2.85 -12.77
C SER A 377 -16.60 -2.29 -12.46
N VAL A 378 -16.71 -0.98 -12.21
CA VAL A 378 -18.02 -0.33 -12.01
C VAL A 378 -18.94 -0.52 -13.22
N ARG A 379 -18.42 -0.34 -14.45
CA ARG A 379 -19.20 -0.58 -15.66
C ARG A 379 -19.58 -2.04 -15.84
N ALA A 380 -18.71 -2.98 -15.46
CA ALA A 380 -19.03 -4.40 -15.51
C ALA A 380 -20.17 -4.73 -14.54
N TYR A 381 -20.11 -4.20 -13.32
CA TYR A 381 -21.18 -4.28 -12.32
C TYR A 381 -22.50 -3.67 -12.80
N GLU A 382 -22.48 -2.42 -13.28
CA GLU A 382 -23.67 -1.74 -13.81
C GLU A 382 -24.28 -2.46 -15.02
N SER A 383 -23.46 -3.15 -15.82
CA SER A 383 -23.93 -3.97 -16.96
C SER A 383 -24.45 -5.36 -16.55
N GLY A 384 -24.38 -5.73 -15.27
CA GLY A 384 -24.74 -7.06 -14.77
C GLY A 384 -23.76 -8.17 -15.17
N ARG A 385 -22.58 -7.83 -15.72
CA ARG A 385 -21.53 -8.81 -16.05
C ARG A 385 -20.75 -9.28 -14.84
N GLU A 386 -20.70 -8.46 -13.80
CA GLU A 386 -20.07 -8.77 -12.52
C GLU A 386 -21.03 -8.48 -11.39
N SER A 387 -20.93 -9.26 -10.32
CA SER A 387 -21.78 -9.11 -9.13
C SER A 387 -21.13 -8.25 -8.04
N VAL A 388 -19.86 -7.88 -8.20
CA VAL A 388 -19.06 -7.09 -7.27
C VAL A 388 -18.28 -6.00 -7.99
N VAL A 389 -17.80 -5.01 -7.23
CA VAL A 389 -16.89 -3.98 -7.73
C VAL A 389 -15.52 -4.16 -7.11
N TYR A 390 -14.49 -4.19 -7.94
CA TYR A 390 -13.10 -4.36 -7.56
C TYR A 390 -12.41 -3.00 -7.37
N PHE A 391 -11.71 -2.85 -6.24
CA PHE A 391 -10.72 -1.79 -6.04
C PHE A 391 -9.44 -2.12 -6.77
N ASN A 392 -8.98 -3.38 -6.62
CA ASN A 392 -7.80 -3.93 -7.29
C ASN A 392 -8.01 -5.44 -7.46
N ARG A 393 -7.91 -5.96 -8.69
CA ARG A 393 -8.04 -7.40 -8.95
C ARG A 393 -6.71 -8.11 -8.72
N PRO A 394 -6.69 -9.28 -8.06
CA PRO A 394 -7.81 -10.05 -7.52
C PRO A 394 -8.02 -9.84 -6.00
N LEU A 395 -7.41 -8.79 -5.44
CA LEU A 395 -7.21 -8.63 -4.00
C LEU A 395 -8.49 -8.18 -3.26
N CYS A 396 -9.15 -7.13 -3.74
CA CYS A 396 -10.19 -6.44 -2.95
C CYS A 396 -11.38 -6.03 -3.81
N ALA A 397 -12.56 -6.45 -3.35
CA ALA A 397 -13.85 -6.17 -3.94
C ALA A 397 -14.90 -5.88 -2.87
N PHE A 398 -16.01 -5.26 -3.27
CA PHE A 398 -17.17 -5.04 -2.40
C PHE A 398 -18.47 -5.08 -3.21
N VAL A 399 -19.61 -5.21 -2.52
CA VAL A 399 -20.94 -5.18 -3.14
C VAL A 399 -21.58 -3.81 -2.88
N PRO A 400 -21.76 -2.94 -3.90
CA PRO A 400 -22.29 -1.60 -3.70
C PRO A 400 -23.69 -1.56 -3.07
N ASP A 401 -24.58 -2.47 -3.49
CA ASP A 401 -25.97 -2.56 -3.06
C ASP A 401 -26.27 -3.94 -2.47
N ARG A 402 -25.91 -4.15 -1.21
CA ARG A 402 -26.09 -5.44 -0.51
C ARG A 402 -27.54 -5.87 -0.29
N LYS A 403 -28.53 -5.07 -0.73
CA LYS A 403 -29.96 -5.39 -0.60
C LYS A 403 -30.42 -6.54 -1.52
N ALA A 404 -29.58 -7.01 -2.44
CA ALA A 404 -29.91 -8.13 -3.33
C ALA A 404 -29.00 -9.34 -3.04
N GLY A 405 -29.56 -10.38 -2.42
CA GLY A 405 -29.03 -11.75 -2.52
C GLY A 405 -27.65 -11.98 -1.92
N ALA A 406 -27.45 -11.66 -0.63
CA ALA A 406 -26.33 -12.24 0.10
C ALA A 406 -26.40 -13.76 -0.06
N LEU A 407 -25.44 -14.33 -0.77
CA LEU A 407 -25.28 -15.76 -0.92
C LEU A 407 -25.20 -16.35 0.49
N SER A 408 -26.15 -17.22 0.82
CA SER A 408 -26.17 -17.81 2.17
C SER A 408 -24.87 -18.58 2.39
N PRO A 409 -24.24 -18.40 3.56
CA PRO A 409 -23.03 -19.13 3.88
C PRO A 409 -23.35 -20.64 3.84
N PRO A 410 -22.36 -21.48 3.47
CA PRO A 410 -22.55 -22.92 3.53
C PRO A 410 -22.94 -23.33 4.96
N VAL A 411 -23.89 -24.27 5.08
CA VAL A 411 -24.33 -24.80 6.39
C VAL A 411 -23.96 -26.27 6.43
N LEU A 412 -23.23 -26.70 7.45
CA LEU A 412 -22.89 -28.12 7.62
C LEU A 412 -24.18 -28.94 7.70
N SER A 413 -24.36 -29.84 6.75
CA SER A 413 -25.56 -30.67 6.59
C SER A 413 -25.31 -32.11 7.04
N ALA A 414 -24.14 -32.65 6.74
CA ALA A 414 -23.69 -33.97 7.16
C ALA A 414 -22.16 -34.03 7.20
N GLY A 415 -21.61 -34.98 7.95
CA GLY A 415 -20.18 -35.25 7.96
C GLY A 415 -19.91 -36.71 8.26
N THR A 416 -19.00 -37.31 7.51
CA THR A 416 -18.46 -38.66 7.68
C THR A 416 -16.95 -38.57 7.92
N ALA A 417 -16.30 -39.69 8.21
CA ALA A 417 -14.85 -39.71 8.40
C ALA A 417 -14.10 -39.17 7.16
N THR A 418 -14.57 -39.44 5.94
CA THR A 418 -13.85 -39.04 4.71
C THR A 418 -14.42 -37.79 4.06
N GLU A 419 -15.60 -37.33 4.45
CA GLU A 419 -16.30 -36.29 3.71
C GLU A 419 -17.12 -35.37 4.61
N LEU A 420 -17.08 -34.07 4.32
CA LEU A 420 -17.99 -33.07 4.88
C LEU A 420 -18.92 -32.53 3.80
N VAL A 421 -20.21 -32.45 4.11
CA VAL A 421 -21.25 -32.00 3.19
C VAL A 421 -21.89 -30.74 3.74
N PHE A 422 -21.82 -29.65 2.98
CA PHE A 422 -22.41 -28.36 3.32
C PHE A 422 -23.55 -28.04 2.37
N GLY A 423 -24.72 -27.66 2.88
CA GLY A 423 -25.80 -27.14 2.04
C GLY A 423 -25.44 -25.77 1.47
N VAL A 424 -25.71 -25.57 0.18
CA VAL A 424 -25.47 -24.30 -0.54
C VAL A 424 -26.74 -23.95 -1.34
N PRO A 425 -27.10 -22.66 -1.51
CA PRO A 425 -28.28 -22.29 -2.30
C PRO A 425 -28.29 -22.92 -3.69
N GLU A 426 -29.46 -23.33 -4.22
CA GLU A 426 -29.55 -23.97 -5.54
C GLU A 426 -29.15 -23.04 -6.70
N ASN A 427 -29.18 -21.72 -6.48
CA ASN A 427 -28.98 -20.69 -7.52
C ASN A 427 -27.56 -20.10 -7.55
N ILE A 428 -26.52 -20.88 -7.22
CA ILE A 428 -25.14 -20.37 -7.35
C ILE A 428 -24.83 -20.12 -8.84
N PRO A 429 -24.39 -18.90 -9.21
CA PRO A 429 -23.91 -18.62 -10.55
C PRO A 429 -22.83 -19.63 -11.00
N LYS A 430 -22.84 -20.06 -12.27
CA LYS A 430 -21.89 -21.07 -12.77
C LYS A 430 -20.43 -20.64 -12.62
N ASP A 431 -20.19 -19.35 -12.75
CA ASP A 431 -18.93 -18.64 -12.52
C ASP A 431 -18.53 -18.59 -11.04
N ALA A 432 -19.47 -18.71 -10.10
CA ALA A 432 -19.22 -18.65 -8.66
C ALA A 432 -18.92 -20.01 -8.00
N ARG A 433 -18.48 -21.01 -8.79
CA ARG A 433 -18.24 -22.39 -8.33
C ARG A 433 -16.83 -22.66 -7.79
N ASN A 434 -15.92 -21.68 -7.85
CA ASN A 434 -14.61 -21.85 -7.23
C ASN A 434 -14.78 -21.84 -5.71
N ILE A 435 -14.17 -22.81 -5.05
CA ILE A 435 -14.23 -22.96 -3.59
C ILE A 435 -12.90 -22.50 -3.02
N TYR A 436 -12.95 -21.71 -1.96
CA TYR A 436 -11.77 -21.22 -1.28
C TYR A 436 -11.82 -21.66 0.17
N LEU A 437 -10.67 -22.10 0.67
CA LEU A 437 -10.51 -22.54 2.05
C LEU A 437 -9.25 -21.94 2.67
N PHE A 438 -9.40 -21.43 3.88
CA PHE A 438 -8.31 -21.07 4.77
C PHE A 438 -8.45 -21.83 6.09
N ARG A 439 -7.32 -22.08 6.74
CA ARG A 439 -7.30 -22.43 8.17
C ARG A 439 -6.46 -21.43 8.94
N PHE A 440 -6.71 -21.30 10.23
CA PHE A 440 -5.91 -20.50 11.14
C PHE A 440 -5.87 -21.21 12.50
N THR A 441 -4.73 -21.10 13.18
CA THR A 441 -4.54 -21.71 14.50
C THR A 441 -5.37 -20.95 15.54
N GLU A 442 -5.98 -21.67 16.48
CA GLU A 442 -6.79 -21.05 17.53
C GLU A 442 -5.97 -20.09 18.43
N ASP A 443 -4.69 -20.42 18.67
CA ASP A 443 -3.78 -19.59 19.47
C ASP A 443 -3.29 -18.34 18.73
N GLU A 444 -3.29 -18.36 17.39
CA GLU A 444 -2.81 -17.27 16.53
C GLU A 444 -3.84 -16.96 15.43
N PRO A 445 -5.02 -16.40 15.76
CA PRO A 445 -6.14 -16.24 14.83
C PRO A 445 -5.88 -15.24 13.69
N HIS A 446 -4.72 -14.59 13.70
CA HIS A 446 -4.26 -13.66 12.67
C HIS A 446 -3.32 -14.31 11.65
N VAL A 447 -2.84 -15.52 11.90
CA VAL A 447 -1.97 -16.28 11.00
C VAL A 447 -2.84 -17.19 10.15
N PHE A 448 -3.15 -16.72 8.94
CA PHE A 448 -3.89 -17.50 7.97
C PHE A 448 -2.96 -18.52 7.30
N GLN A 449 -3.50 -19.67 6.96
CA GLN A 449 -2.83 -20.67 6.14
C GLN A 449 -3.73 -21.01 4.95
N LYS A 450 -3.12 -21.15 3.77
CA LYS A 450 -3.79 -21.61 2.55
C LYS A 450 -3.28 -22.99 2.17
N HIS A 451 -4.13 -23.77 1.50
CA HIS A 451 -3.79 -25.11 1.05
C HIS A 451 -3.21 -25.07 -0.37
N MET A 452 -1.93 -25.44 -0.53
CA MET A 452 -1.26 -25.60 -1.83
C MET A 452 -0.57 -26.97 -1.90
N GLY A 453 -1.33 -28.04 -1.63
CA GLY A 453 -0.83 -29.41 -1.48
C GLY A 453 -0.25 -29.72 -0.10
N GLU A 454 0.21 -28.68 0.59
CA GLU A 454 0.39 -28.61 2.05
C GLU A 454 -0.12 -27.26 2.55
N TRP A 455 -0.33 -27.14 3.85
CA TRP A 455 -0.76 -25.91 4.48
C TRP A 455 0.40 -24.94 4.67
N GLN A 456 0.33 -23.80 4.01
CA GLN A 456 1.37 -22.76 4.05
C GLN A 456 0.84 -21.48 4.67
N ILE A 457 1.68 -20.80 5.45
CA ILE A 457 1.36 -19.50 6.03
C ILE A 457 1.09 -18.50 4.90
N SER A 458 -0.03 -17.79 5.00
CA SER A 458 -0.49 -16.75 4.10
C SER A 458 -0.52 -15.43 4.86
N GLN A 459 0.11 -14.39 4.29
CA GLN A 459 0.04 -13.05 4.86
C GLN A 459 -1.26 -12.38 4.44
N LEU A 460 -2.37 -12.78 5.05
CA LEU A 460 -3.68 -12.24 4.74
C LEU A 460 -4.04 -11.14 5.75
N PHE A 461 -4.32 -9.92 5.27
CA PHE A 461 -4.87 -8.87 6.10
C PHE A 461 -6.32 -8.56 5.72
N LEU A 462 -7.10 -8.22 6.74
CA LEU A 462 -8.54 -8.03 6.71
C LEU A 462 -8.88 -6.56 6.94
N THR A 463 -9.55 -5.95 5.98
CA THR A 463 -10.04 -4.55 6.07
C THR A 463 -11.48 -4.47 5.57
N GLY A 464 -12.19 -3.39 5.87
CA GLY A 464 -13.59 -3.20 5.46
C GLY A 464 -14.58 -3.30 6.60
N VAL A 465 -15.87 -3.21 6.27
CA VAL A 465 -16.95 -3.09 7.25
C VAL A 465 -17.92 -4.25 7.09
N PRO A 466 -18.33 -4.93 8.18
CA PRO A 466 -19.25 -6.06 8.09
C PRO A 466 -20.50 -5.79 7.26
N ALA A 467 -20.97 -4.53 7.20
CA ALA A 467 -22.16 -4.11 6.46
C ALA A 467 -22.00 -4.11 4.93
N LEU A 468 -20.79 -3.89 4.39
CA LEU A 468 -20.55 -3.71 2.94
C LEU A 468 -19.59 -4.75 2.33
N GLY A 469 -19.00 -5.59 3.18
CA GLY A 469 -18.05 -6.61 2.77
C GLY A 469 -16.67 -6.39 3.38
N HIS A 470 -15.88 -7.46 3.37
CA HIS A 470 -14.50 -7.44 3.80
C HIS A 470 -13.59 -7.42 2.57
N CYS A 471 -12.66 -6.49 2.53
CA CYS A 471 -11.56 -6.44 1.59
C CYS A 471 -10.35 -7.13 2.20
N TYR A 472 -9.76 -8.03 1.42
CA TYR A 472 -8.57 -8.74 1.79
C TYR A 472 -7.39 -8.24 0.95
N GLY A 473 -6.19 -8.35 1.50
CA GLY A 473 -4.95 -8.22 0.74
C GLY A 473 -3.97 -9.25 1.26
N GLY A 474 -3.06 -9.71 0.40
CA GLY A 474 -2.13 -10.78 0.75
C GLY A 474 -2.04 -11.89 -0.29
N ASP A 475 -1.49 -13.02 0.15
CA ASP A 475 -1.40 -14.23 -0.66
C ASP A 475 -2.79 -14.82 -0.88
N ILE A 476 -3.29 -14.66 -2.09
CA ILE A 476 -4.59 -15.19 -2.51
C ILE A 476 -4.51 -16.72 -2.52
N ALA A 477 -5.53 -17.37 -1.98
CA ALA A 477 -5.67 -18.82 -2.09
C ALA A 477 -6.15 -19.16 -3.50
N ASP A 478 -5.52 -20.17 -4.10
CA ASP A 478 -6.07 -20.80 -5.28
C ASP A 478 -7.36 -21.56 -4.92
N PRO A 479 -8.29 -21.73 -5.87
CA PRO A 479 -9.46 -22.57 -5.65
C PRO A 479 -9.04 -23.99 -5.24
N VAL A 480 -9.61 -24.50 -4.16
CA VAL A 480 -9.37 -25.89 -3.74
C VAL A 480 -10.08 -26.85 -4.70
N ARG A 481 -9.39 -27.92 -5.08
CA ARG A 481 -9.88 -28.92 -6.06
C ARG A 481 -10.52 -30.15 -5.42
N TRP A 482 -10.21 -30.39 -4.16
CA TRP A 482 -10.76 -31.47 -3.34
C TRP A 482 -12.11 -31.11 -2.69
N ALA A 483 -12.69 -29.98 -3.09
CA ALA A 483 -14.04 -29.61 -2.77
C ALA A 483 -14.82 -29.30 -4.06
N GLN A 484 -16.11 -29.62 -4.08
CA GLN A 484 -16.96 -29.39 -5.25
C GLN A 484 -18.42 -29.16 -4.88
N ILE A 485 -19.12 -28.38 -5.71
CA ILE A 485 -20.56 -28.13 -5.56
C ILE A 485 -21.33 -29.02 -6.54
N GLN A 486 -22.13 -29.95 -6.02
CA GLN A 486 -23.05 -30.78 -6.79
C GLN A 486 -24.44 -30.77 -6.14
N ASN A 487 -25.50 -30.63 -6.95
CA ASN A 487 -26.90 -30.72 -6.49
C ASN A 487 -27.25 -29.84 -5.25
N GLY A 488 -26.71 -28.62 -5.17
CA GLY A 488 -26.94 -27.72 -4.03
C GLY A 488 -26.19 -28.11 -2.76
N GLN A 489 -25.22 -29.03 -2.86
CA GLN A 489 -24.36 -29.43 -1.76
C GLN A 489 -22.89 -29.21 -2.14
N LEU A 490 -22.13 -28.67 -1.20
CA LEU A 490 -20.69 -28.52 -1.26
C LEU A 490 -20.07 -29.69 -0.49
N TYR A 491 -19.41 -30.56 -1.25
CA TYR A 491 -18.67 -31.70 -0.76
C TYR A 491 -17.22 -31.29 -0.56
N VAL A 492 -16.65 -31.63 0.59
CA VAL A 492 -15.29 -31.25 0.99
C VAL A 492 -14.61 -32.52 1.50
N ASP A 493 -13.52 -32.91 0.86
CA ASP A 493 -12.70 -34.02 1.34
C ASP A 493 -12.14 -33.71 2.73
N ARG A 494 -12.44 -34.59 3.69
CA ARG A 494 -12.06 -34.39 5.09
C ARG A 494 -10.57 -34.65 5.31
N SER A 495 -9.92 -35.52 4.54
CA SER A 495 -8.50 -35.86 4.73
C SER A 495 -7.59 -34.64 4.50
N GLU A 496 -7.91 -33.83 3.49
CA GLU A 496 -7.17 -32.64 3.07
C GLU A 496 -7.21 -31.49 4.12
N LEU A 497 -8.17 -31.52 5.05
CA LEU A 497 -8.22 -30.56 6.15
C LEU A 497 -7.10 -30.78 7.18
N GLY A 498 -6.56 -32.00 7.26
CA GLY A 498 -5.61 -32.39 8.30
C GLY A 498 -6.27 -32.44 9.70
N PRO A 499 -5.52 -32.20 10.79
CA PRO A 499 -6.08 -32.22 12.14
C PRO A 499 -7.07 -31.07 12.34
N LEU A 500 -8.30 -31.40 12.76
CA LEU A 500 -9.32 -30.39 13.03
C LEU A 500 -9.06 -29.64 14.34
N SER A 501 -8.63 -30.35 15.38
CA SER A 501 -8.34 -29.77 16.69
C SER A 501 -7.25 -28.69 16.62
N GLY A 502 -7.44 -27.59 17.34
CA GLY A 502 -6.51 -26.46 17.36
C GLY A 502 -6.56 -25.54 16.14
N HIS A 503 -7.48 -25.80 15.19
CA HIS A 503 -7.65 -24.99 14.00
C HIS A 503 -9.09 -24.52 13.83
N SER A 504 -9.24 -23.34 13.23
CA SER A 504 -10.51 -22.84 12.72
C SER A 504 -10.40 -22.62 11.22
N TYR A 505 -11.52 -22.77 10.52
CA TYR A 505 -11.56 -22.81 9.07
C TYR A 505 -12.48 -21.72 8.53
N LEU A 506 -12.12 -21.18 7.38
CA LEU A 506 -12.96 -20.28 6.58
C LEU A 506 -13.15 -20.91 5.21
N LEU A 507 -14.37 -21.37 4.95
CA LEU A 507 -14.77 -22.06 3.71
C LEU A 507 -15.83 -21.23 3.00
N GLY A 508 -15.64 -20.97 1.71
CA GLY A 508 -16.67 -20.32 0.92
C GLY A 508 -16.51 -20.56 -0.57
N TYR A 509 -17.37 -19.92 -1.35
CA TYR A 509 -17.41 -20.06 -2.80
C TYR A 509 -17.63 -18.70 -3.49
N GLY A 510 -17.11 -18.55 -4.70
CA GLY A 510 -17.27 -17.32 -5.50
C GLY A 510 -16.53 -17.38 -6.83
N GLU A 511 -16.64 -16.33 -7.65
CA GLU A 511 -15.91 -16.24 -8.93
C GLU A 511 -14.40 -16.17 -8.69
N ASN A 512 -14.03 -15.35 -7.71
CA ASN A 512 -12.72 -15.29 -7.11
C ASN A 512 -12.85 -15.09 -5.60
N MET A 513 -11.72 -15.25 -4.90
CA MET A 513 -11.65 -15.06 -3.45
C MET A 513 -12.21 -13.69 -3.02
N ALA A 514 -11.86 -12.60 -3.72
CA ALA A 514 -12.38 -11.27 -3.40
C ALA A 514 -13.90 -11.17 -3.57
N ALA A 515 -14.48 -11.80 -4.60
CA ALA A 515 -15.93 -11.85 -4.79
C ALA A 515 -16.64 -12.66 -3.69
N MET A 516 -16.10 -13.83 -3.33
CA MET A 516 -16.61 -14.65 -2.22
C MET A 516 -16.70 -13.81 -0.92
N LEU A 517 -15.66 -13.05 -0.63
CA LEU A 517 -15.54 -12.26 0.60
C LEU A 517 -16.43 -11.01 0.57
N ALA A 518 -16.53 -10.35 -0.58
CA ALA A 518 -17.42 -9.22 -0.80
C ALA A 518 -18.90 -9.61 -0.60
N HIS A 519 -19.30 -10.78 -1.12
CA HIS A 519 -20.66 -11.30 -0.95
C HIS A 519 -20.93 -11.84 0.45
N GLY A 520 -19.89 -12.19 1.21
CA GLY A 520 -20.05 -12.90 2.47
C GLY A 520 -20.43 -14.37 2.27
N SER A 521 -20.09 -14.96 1.12
CA SER A 521 -20.39 -16.34 0.70
C SER A 521 -19.48 -17.36 1.38
N PHE A 522 -19.18 -17.17 2.65
CA PHE A 522 -18.27 -18.01 3.41
C PHE A 522 -18.82 -18.28 4.79
N MET A 523 -18.47 -19.44 5.33
CA MET A 523 -18.71 -19.81 6.72
C MET A 523 -17.38 -19.85 7.46
N ARG A 524 -17.43 -19.56 8.76
CA ARG A 524 -16.34 -19.88 9.67
C ARG A 524 -16.79 -21.01 10.58
N PHE A 525 -15.95 -22.01 10.78
CA PHE A 525 -16.23 -23.09 11.73
C PHE A 525 -15.01 -23.43 12.56
N ASN A 526 -15.26 -23.78 13.82
CA ASN A 526 -14.23 -24.26 14.73
C ASN A 526 -13.99 -25.75 14.45
N GLY A 527 -12.72 -26.13 14.27
CA GLY A 527 -12.35 -27.51 13.97
C GLY A 527 -12.63 -28.46 15.13
N SER A 528 -12.39 -28.03 16.37
CA SER A 528 -12.71 -28.82 17.57
C SER A 528 -14.21 -29.12 17.70
N GLU A 529 -15.08 -28.14 17.40
CA GLU A 529 -16.53 -28.35 17.35
C GLU A 529 -16.96 -29.30 16.23
N LEU A 530 -16.26 -29.24 15.09
CA LEU A 530 -16.52 -30.12 13.96
C LEU A 530 -16.05 -31.55 14.25
N ALA A 531 -14.89 -31.72 14.89
CA ALA A 531 -14.36 -33.01 15.30
C ALA A 531 -15.28 -33.71 16.31
N ALA A 532 -15.97 -32.97 17.17
CA ALA A 532 -16.98 -33.53 18.07
C ALA A 532 -18.22 -34.11 17.34
N ARG A 533 -18.46 -33.69 16.09
CA ARG A 533 -19.62 -34.09 15.28
C ARG A 533 -19.30 -35.13 14.21
N VAL A 534 -18.02 -35.31 13.89
CA VAL A 534 -17.55 -36.12 12.77
C VAL A 534 -16.42 -37.04 13.26
N PRO A 535 -16.50 -38.38 13.04
CA PRO A 535 -15.44 -39.30 13.45
C PRO A 535 -14.07 -38.87 12.91
N GLU A 536 -13.01 -39.08 13.69
CA GLU A 536 -11.64 -38.89 13.20
C GLU A 536 -11.36 -39.84 12.03
N VAL A 537 -10.60 -39.33 11.06
CA VAL A 537 -10.10 -40.14 9.96
C VAL A 537 -8.93 -40.93 10.53
N ASP A 538 -9.01 -42.26 10.55
CA ASP A 538 -7.82 -43.08 10.77
C ASP A 538 -6.85 -42.77 9.63
N GLU A 539 -5.65 -42.28 9.96
CA GLU A 539 -4.54 -41.99 9.02
C GLU A 539 -4.21 -43.20 8.12
N ALA A 540 -4.66 -44.41 8.48
CA ALA A 540 -4.48 -45.64 7.72
C ALA A 540 -5.48 -45.84 6.56
N SER A 541 -6.54 -45.04 6.44
CA SER A 541 -7.59 -45.20 5.40
C SER A 541 -7.34 -44.41 4.10
N ASP A 542 -6.21 -43.72 4.00
CA ASP A 542 -5.85 -42.74 2.95
C ASP A 542 -5.52 -43.35 1.56
N ASN A 543 -6.01 -44.55 1.25
CA ASN A 543 -5.67 -45.31 0.04
C ASN A 543 -6.86 -45.54 -0.91
N ALA A 544 -7.69 -44.53 -1.14
CA ALA A 544 -8.29 -44.39 -2.47
C ALA A 544 -7.22 -43.75 -3.37
N ALA A 545 -6.32 -44.57 -3.90
CA ALA A 545 -5.09 -44.15 -4.55
C ALA A 545 -5.34 -43.32 -5.82
N SER A 546 -5.46 -42.01 -5.65
CA SER A 546 -5.21 -41.05 -6.72
C SER A 546 -3.70 -41.06 -7.02
N ALA A 547 -3.31 -41.31 -8.27
CA ALA A 547 -1.88 -41.35 -8.58
C ALA A 547 -1.35 -39.92 -8.59
N LYS A 548 -0.59 -39.56 -7.54
CA LYS A 548 0.06 -38.25 -7.37
C LYS A 548 1.50 -38.31 -7.88
N ARG A 549 1.91 -37.34 -8.70
CA ARG A 549 3.29 -37.24 -9.22
C ARG A 549 3.77 -35.80 -9.19
N ILE A 550 4.99 -35.61 -8.69
CA ILE A 550 5.65 -34.30 -8.68
C ILE A 550 6.61 -34.21 -9.88
N PHE A 551 6.53 -33.11 -10.61
CA PHE A 551 7.45 -32.72 -11.67
C PHE A 551 8.27 -31.53 -11.18
N SER A 552 9.57 -31.72 -10.98
CA SER A 552 10.51 -30.69 -10.53
C SER A 552 11.88 -30.92 -11.19
N PRO A 553 12.24 -30.16 -12.24
CA PRO A 553 11.51 -29.03 -12.79
C PRO A 553 10.28 -29.43 -13.62
N ALA A 554 9.29 -28.54 -13.72
CA ALA A 554 8.19 -28.66 -14.68
C ALA A 554 8.65 -28.13 -16.05
N GLU A 555 8.87 -29.02 -17.03
CA GLU A 555 9.47 -28.66 -18.32
C GLU A 555 8.70 -29.21 -19.52
N ILE A 556 8.59 -28.41 -20.58
CA ILE A 556 8.08 -28.79 -21.89
C ILE A 556 9.24 -28.70 -22.89
N ASP A 557 9.57 -29.83 -23.51
CA ASP A 557 10.68 -29.96 -24.46
C ASP A 557 12.03 -29.48 -23.88
N GLY A 558 12.28 -29.77 -22.59
CA GLY A 558 13.52 -29.39 -21.88
C GLY A 558 13.62 -27.90 -21.56
N ILE A 559 12.52 -27.15 -21.65
CA ILE A 559 12.44 -25.73 -21.26
C ILE A 559 11.40 -25.60 -20.16
N ALA A 560 11.71 -24.80 -19.14
CA ALA A 560 10.81 -24.57 -18.01
C ALA A 560 9.43 -24.07 -18.45
N LEU A 561 8.39 -24.61 -17.85
CA LEU A 561 7.02 -24.19 -18.05
C LEU A 561 6.85 -22.72 -17.64
N ASP A 562 6.27 -21.91 -18.51
CA ASP A 562 5.91 -20.52 -18.20
C ASP A 562 4.83 -20.45 -17.13
N LEU A 563 4.89 -19.42 -16.29
CA LEU A 563 3.86 -19.16 -15.28
C LEU A 563 2.47 -19.00 -15.90
N CYS A 564 2.38 -18.50 -17.13
CA CYS A 564 1.14 -18.26 -17.84
C CYS A 564 0.84 -19.35 -18.89
N ALA A 565 -0.42 -19.79 -18.94
CA ALA A 565 -0.85 -20.75 -19.94
C ALA A 565 -0.77 -20.15 -21.36
N GLY A 566 -1.01 -18.84 -21.48
CA GLY A 566 -0.81 -18.00 -22.67
C GLY A 566 -0.25 -16.62 -22.29
N TRP A 567 0.17 -15.81 -23.26
CA TRP A 567 0.83 -14.51 -23.01
C TRP A 567 0.07 -13.58 -22.04
N GLY A 568 0.47 -13.57 -20.77
CA GLY A 568 -0.10 -12.71 -19.73
C GLY A 568 -1.54 -13.04 -19.32
N TRP A 569 -2.05 -14.23 -19.63
CA TRP A 569 -3.37 -14.68 -19.20
C TRP A 569 -3.35 -16.14 -18.73
N ASN A 570 -4.32 -16.52 -17.89
CA ASN A 570 -4.43 -17.86 -17.30
C ASN A 570 -3.13 -18.34 -16.64
N CYS A 571 -2.58 -17.50 -15.75
CA CYS A 571 -1.34 -17.77 -15.05
C CYS A 571 -1.52 -18.50 -13.73
N GLY A 572 -0.48 -19.23 -13.30
CA GLY A 572 -0.47 -20.06 -12.11
C GLY A 572 -1.13 -21.42 -12.35
N ILE A 573 -2.17 -21.73 -11.57
CA ILE A 573 -2.86 -23.03 -11.63
C ILE A 573 -3.37 -23.42 -13.03
N PRO A 574 -3.85 -22.52 -13.92
CA PRO A 574 -4.32 -22.94 -15.24
C PRO A 574 -3.18 -23.42 -16.14
N ALA A 575 -1.98 -22.84 -16.01
CA ALA A 575 -0.78 -23.28 -16.73
C ALA A 575 -0.30 -24.64 -16.20
N ALA A 576 -0.29 -24.80 -14.87
CA ALA A 576 0.01 -26.06 -14.19
C ALA A 576 -0.98 -27.18 -14.59
N ASP A 577 -2.28 -26.88 -14.65
CA ASP A 577 -3.32 -27.81 -15.08
C ASP A 577 -3.12 -28.26 -16.53
N ALA A 578 -2.85 -27.31 -17.44
CA ALA A 578 -2.56 -27.64 -18.83
C ALA A 578 -1.33 -28.55 -18.93
N PHE A 579 -0.33 -28.32 -18.09
CA PHE A 579 0.87 -29.16 -18.03
C PHE A 579 0.56 -30.56 -17.51
N CYS A 580 -0.17 -30.69 -16.40
CA CYS A 580 -0.57 -31.98 -15.86
C CYS A 580 -1.41 -32.77 -16.87
N LYS A 581 -2.31 -32.12 -17.61
CA LYS A 581 -3.06 -32.72 -18.71
C LYS A 581 -2.17 -33.21 -19.83
N SER A 582 -1.15 -32.43 -20.21
CA SER A 582 -0.16 -32.86 -21.21
C SER A 582 0.67 -34.07 -20.76
N MET A 583 0.78 -34.28 -19.44
CA MET A 583 1.49 -35.41 -18.83
C MET A 583 0.57 -36.61 -18.52
N GLY A 584 -0.70 -36.57 -18.90
CA GLY A 584 -1.67 -37.66 -18.69
C GLY A 584 -2.32 -37.68 -17.30
N PHE A 585 -2.29 -36.56 -16.57
CA PHE A 585 -2.99 -36.36 -15.30
C PHE A 585 -4.24 -35.48 -15.50
N ASP A 586 -5.18 -35.50 -14.56
CA ASP A 586 -6.45 -34.76 -14.73
C ASP A 586 -6.26 -33.26 -14.48
N PHE A 587 -5.47 -32.92 -13.45
CA PHE A 587 -5.21 -31.55 -13.02
C PHE A 587 -3.95 -31.43 -12.16
N ALA A 588 -3.51 -30.20 -11.91
CA ALA A 588 -2.47 -29.87 -10.94
C ALA A 588 -3.11 -29.69 -9.54
N LEU A 589 -2.53 -30.34 -8.54
CA LEU A 589 -2.86 -30.16 -7.13
C LEU A 589 -2.17 -28.93 -6.54
N SER A 590 -0.90 -28.72 -6.89
CA SER A 590 -0.10 -27.59 -6.41
C SER A 590 1.04 -27.28 -7.39
N TYR A 591 1.61 -26.08 -7.30
CA TYR A 591 2.76 -25.67 -8.07
C TYR A 591 3.59 -24.64 -7.29
N ASP A 592 4.89 -24.63 -7.54
CA ASP A 592 5.80 -23.60 -7.05
C ASP A 592 6.23 -22.69 -8.19
N THR A 593 6.46 -21.41 -7.90
CA THR A 593 6.90 -20.42 -8.89
C THR A 593 8.30 -19.94 -8.60
N ARG A 594 9.08 -19.66 -9.65
CA ARG A 594 10.34 -18.91 -9.55
C ARG A 594 10.29 -17.74 -10.52
N LEU A 595 10.40 -16.53 -9.97
CA LEU A 595 10.25 -15.28 -10.71
C LEU A 595 11.50 -14.94 -11.53
N ASP A 596 11.33 -14.15 -12.59
CA ASP A 596 12.38 -13.53 -13.40
C ASP A 596 13.47 -14.51 -13.86
N THR A 597 13.07 -15.71 -14.29
CA THR A 597 13.99 -16.80 -14.66
C THR A 597 13.72 -17.30 -16.09
N PRO A 598 14.07 -16.52 -17.14
CA PRO A 598 13.98 -16.97 -18.53
C PRO A 598 15.06 -18.02 -18.87
N PRO A 599 14.93 -18.76 -19.99
CA PRO A 599 13.75 -18.80 -20.86
C PRO A 599 12.66 -19.70 -20.28
N THR A 600 11.41 -19.39 -20.61
CA THR A 600 10.23 -20.20 -20.30
C THR A 600 9.43 -20.51 -21.57
N ARG A 601 8.64 -21.59 -21.55
CA ARG A 601 7.80 -22.00 -22.68
C ARG A 601 6.33 -21.94 -22.30
N ILE A 602 5.56 -21.20 -23.10
CA ILE A 602 4.12 -21.05 -22.95
C ILE A 602 3.43 -22.32 -23.48
N ILE A 603 2.66 -22.98 -22.63
CA ILE A 603 2.08 -24.29 -22.96
C ILE A 603 1.01 -24.25 -24.05
N SER A 604 0.22 -23.17 -24.16
CA SER A 604 -0.84 -23.09 -25.17
C SER A 604 -0.33 -22.82 -26.60
N THR A 605 0.79 -22.08 -26.73
CA THR A 605 1.32 -21.65 -28.03
C THR A 605 2.63 -22.33 -28.40
N GLY A 606 3.36 -22.88 -27.41
CA GLY A 606 4.71 -23.40 -27.57
C GLY A 606 5.78 -22.31 -27.72
N GLU A 607 5.41 -21.03 -27.70
CA GLU A 607 6.33 -19.90 -27.86
C GLU A 607 7.23 -19.72 -26.63
N LEU A 608 8.42 -19.14 -26.86
CA LEU A 608 9.39 -18.87 -25.81
C LEU A 608 9.27 -17.44 -25.28
N CYS A 609 9.20 -17.31 -23.96
CA CYS A 609 9.40 -16.05 -23.27
C CYS A 609 10.87 -15.96 -22.85
N GLN A 610 11.57 -14.97 -23.40
CA GLN A 610 13.00 -14.73 -23.15
C GLN A 610 13.26 -13.40 -22.42
N GLU A 611 12.20 -12.64 -22.13
CA GLU A 611 12.30 -11.39 -21.40
C GLU A 611 12.75 -11.62 -19.96
N ALA A 612 13.41 -10.63 -19.36
CA ALA A 612 13.90 -10.73 -17.98
C ALA A 612 12.77 -10.95 -16.96
N THR A 613 11.54 -10.58 -17.32
CA THR A 613 10.33 -10.68 -16.48
C THR A 613 9.57 -11.99 -16.67
N CYS A 614 10.13 -12.99 -17.38
CA CYS A 614 9.45 -14.27 -17.57
C CYS A 614 9.59 -15.13 -16.31
N ASP A 615 8.46 -15.44 -15.69
CA ASP A 615 8.36 -16.28 -14.50
C ASP A 615 8.12 -17.74 -14.90
N ARG A 616 8.70 -18.69 -14.16
CA ARG A 616 8.53 -20.13 -14.42
C ARG A 616 7.80 -20.86 -13.30
N ILE A 617 7.10 -21.94 -13.67
CA ILE A 617 6.67 -22.95 -12.72
C ILE A 617 7.87 -23.84 -12.41
N ALA A 618 8.36 -23.75 -11.18
CA ALA A 618 9.54 -24.48 -10.70
C ALA A 618 9.23 -25.94 -10.39
N SER A 619 8.06 -26.21 -9.82
CA SER A 619 7.57 -27.56 -9.55
C SER A 619 6.06 -27.60 -9.78
N VAL A 620 5.53 -28.77 -10.13
CA VAL A 620 4.07 -29.01 -10.16
C VAL A 620 3.75 -30.40 -9.69
N THR A 621 2.74 -30.52 -8.85
CA THR A 621 2.21 -31.79 -8.37
C THR A 621 0.95 -32.12 -9.13
N CYS A 622 0.98 -33.15 -9.96
CA CYS A 622 -0.16 -33.62 -10.75
C CYS A 622 -0.86 -34.81 -10.07
N ILE A 623 -2.16 -34.97 -10.31
CA ILE A 623 -2.97 -36.03 -9.71
C ILE A 623 -3.95 -36.63 -10.74
N THR A 624 -4.23 -37.93 -10.64
CA THR A 624 -5.25 -38.65 -11.42
C THR A 624 -6.32 -39.18 -10.49
N GLY A 625 -7.59 -39.11 -10.91
CA GLY A 625 -8.72 -39.64 -10.14
C GLY A 625 -8.88 -38.93 -8.80
N GLY A 626 -9.23 -37.64 -8.82
CA GLY A 626 -9.72 -36.99 -7.60
C GLY A 626 -10.84 -37.81 -6.95
N PRO A 627 -11.20 -37.56 -5.67
CA PRO A 627 -12.20 -38.35 -4.95
C PRO A 627 -13.57 -38.46 -5.66
N TRP A 628 -13.76 -37.64 -6.69
CA TRP A 628 -14.96 -37.44 -7.49
C TRP A 628 -14.80 -37.89 -8.95
N GLY A 629 -14.08 -38.99 -9.18
CA GLY A 629 -13.84 -39.59 -10.50
C GLY A 629 -15.12 -39.66 -11.35
N GLY A 630 -15.03 -39.14 -12.57
CA GLY A 630 -16.13 -38.89 -13.49
C GLY A 630 -16.95 -40.14 -13.83
N GLY A 631 -18.25 -40.03 -13.60
CA GLY A 631 -19.25 -40.71 -14.41
C GLY A 631 -19.66 -39.78 -15.54
N ASP A 632 -19.48 -40.24 -16.77
CA ASP A 632 -20.08 -39.65 -17.97
C ASP A 632 -21.62 -39.54 -17.87
#